data_AF-A0A659QUW8-F1
#
_entry.id   AF-A0A659QUW8-F1
#
_cell.length_a   1.000
_cell.length_b   1.000
_cell.length_c   1.000
_cell.angle_alpha   90.00
_cell.angle_beta   90.00
_cell.angle_gamma   90.00
#
_symmetry.space_group_name_H-M   'P 1'
#
loop_
_entity.id
_entity.type
_entity.pdbx_description
1 polymer ?
#
loop_
_entity_poly.entity_id
_entity_poly.type
_entity_poly.pdbx_seq_one_letter_code
_entity_poly.pdbx_strand_id
1 'polypeptide(L)'
;RAFLGTDSAPHSRHRKETSCGCAGCFNAPSALGSYAAVFEEMNALAHFEAFCSLNGPQFYGLPVNTGWVELVRDEQQVPENIALADDSLVPFLAGETVRWSVKK
;
A
#
# COMPACT_ATOMS: atom_id res chain seq x y z
N ARG A 1 -12.94 11.68 11.41
CA ARG A 1 -12.46 10.30 11.70
C ARG A 1 -11.90 9.75 10.40
N ALA A 2 -10.64 9.33 10.37
CA ALA A 2 -9.96 8.78 9.20
C ALA A 2 -9.03 7.63 9.62
N PHE A 3 -8.97 6.58 8.80
CA PHE A 3 -8.15 5.38 9.01
C PHE A 3 -7.77 4.78 7.65
N LEU A 4 -6.76 3.92 7.66
CA LEU A 4 -6.24 3.28 6.45
C LEU A 4 -7.29 2.40 5.78
N GLY A 5 -7.45 2.59 4.47
CA GLY A 5 -8.19 1.73 3.56
C GLY A 5 -7.56 1.84 2.19
N THR A 6 -6.94 0.77 1.70
CA THR A 6 -6.09 0.84 0.50
C THR A 6 -6.90 0.95 -0.79
N ASP A 7 -8.11 0.41 -0.80
CA ASP A 7 -8.90 0.17 -2.02
C ASP A 7 -8.07 -0.55 -3.10
N SER A 8 -7.20 -1.48 -2.68
CA SER A 8 -6.39 -2.26 -3.60
C SER A 8 -7.31 -3.12 -4.49
N ALA A 9 -7.37 -2.77 -5.77
CA ALA A 9 -8.29 -3.35 -6.75
C ALA A 9 -7.49 -3.86 -7.96
N PRO A 10 -6.93 -5.07 -7.89
CA PRO A 10 -6.12 -5.63 -8.96
C PRO A 10 -6.97 -5.97 -10.20
N HIS A 11 -6.49 -5.54 -11.36
CA HIS A 11 -6.93 -6.00 -12.66
C HIS A 11 -5.70 -6.39 -13.48
N SER A 12 -5.82 -7.46 -14.25
CA SER A 12 -4.75 -7.90 -15.15
C SER A 12 -4.39 -6.80 -16.15
N ARG A 13 -3.14 -6.76 -16.59
CA ARG A 13 -2.60 -5.68 -17.42
C ARG A 13 -3.44 -5.45 -18.67
N HIS A 14 -3.85 -6.51 -19.36
CA HIS A 14 -4.67 -6.36 -20.58
C HIS A 14 -6.07 -5.75 -20.31
N ARG A 15 -6.59 -5.87 -19.07
CA ARG A 15 -7.87 -5.26 -18.67
C ARG A 15 -7.73 -3.78 -18.32
N LYS A 16 -6.50 -3.33 -18.03
CA LYS A 16 -6.16 -1.92 -17.73
C LYS A 16 -5.76 -1.18 -19.01
N GLU A 17 -4.85 -1.75 -19.78
CA GLU A 17 -4.25 -1.19 -20.99
C GLU A 17 -5.08 -1.57 -22.24
N THR A 18 -6.34 -1.14 -22.25
CA THR A 18 -7.30 -1.41 -23.34
C THR A 18 -8.09 -0.15 -23.68
N SER A 19 -8.90 -0.18 -24.74
CA SER A 19 -9.72 0.96 -25.17
C SER A 19 -10.78 1.39 -24.14
N CYS A 20 -11.12 0.51 -23.20
CA CYS A 20 -11.99 0.79 -22.05
C CYS A 20 -11.41 0.14 -20.77
N GLY A 21 -10.31 0.70 -20.26
CA GLY A 21 -9.60 0.16 -19.10
C GLY A 21 -10.44 0.08 -17.82
N CYS A 22 -10.31 -1.01 -17.08
CA CYS A 22 -10.97 -1.18 -15.77
C CYS A 22 -10.43 -0.16 -14.75
N ALA A 23 -11.31 0.38 -13.91
CA ALA A 23 -10.91 1.25 -12.80
C ALA A 23 -10.35 0.42 -11.63
N GLY A 24 -9.30 0.90 -10.97
CA GLY A 24 -8.67 0.22 -9.83
C GLY A 24 -7.15 0.29 -9.85
N CYS A 25 -6.54 0.39 -8.66
CA CYS A 25 -5.10 0.42 -8.47
C CYS A 25 -4.67 -0.77 -7.63
N PHE A 26 -3.69 -1.55 -8.10
CA PHE A 26 -3.12 -2.64 -7.31
C PHE A 26 -2.01 -2.12 -6.39
N ASN A 27 -2.37 -1.57 -5.23
CA ASN A 27 -1.42 -0.93 -4.32
C ASN A 27 -1.05 -1.75 -3.09
N ALA A 28 -1.70 -2.89 -2.83
CA ALA A 28 -1.39 -3.74 -1.67
C ALA A 28 0.11 -4.03 -1.47
N PRO A 29 0.93 -4.27 -2.51
CA PRO A 29 2.36 -4.55 -2.33
C PRO A 29 3.18 -3.41 -1.73
N SER A 30 2.82 -2.16 -2.01
CA SER A 30 3.58 -0.95 -1.64
C SER A 30 2.85 -0.02 -0.67
N ALA A 31 1.58 -0.31 -0.35
CA ALA A 31 0.68 0.60 0.37
C ALA A 31 1.25 1.15 1.68
N LEU A 32 1.76 0.27 2.57
CA LEU A 32 2.19 0.70 3.90
C LEU A 32 3.43 1.63 3.82
N GLY A 33 4.36 1.34 2.91
CA GLY A 33 5.51 2.20 2.63
C GLY A 33 5.09 3.53 2.00
N SER A 34 4.13 3.52 1.07
CA SER A 34 3.59 4.74 0.47
C SER A 34 2.90 5.65 1.50
N TYR A 35 2.09 5.10 2.40
CA TYR A 35 1.52 5.90 3.49
C TYR A 35 2.60 6.45 4.42
N ALA A 36 3.62 5.65 4.77
CA ALA A 36 4.73 6.13 5.60
C ALA A 36 5.46 7.30 4.95
N ALA A 37 5.71 7.24 3.63
CA ALA A 37 6.29 8.35 2.87
C ALA A 37 5.43 9.63 2.94
N VAL A 38 4.12 9.51 2.73
CA VAL A 38 3.20 10.66 2.85
C VAL A 38 3.22 11.27 4.25
N PHE A 39 3.18 10.44 5.30
CA PHE A 39 3.23 10.93 6.68
C PHE A 39 4.60 11.54 7.02
N GLU A 40 5.70 11.02 6.46
CA GLU A 40 7.05 11.61 6.59
C GLU A 40 7.13 12.99 5.92
N GLU A 41 6.70 13.12 4.66
CA GLU A 41 6.70 14.37 3.91
C GLU A 41 5.88 15.47 4.62
N MET A 42 4.82 15.08 5.31
CA MET A 42 3.96 15.98 6.07
C MET A 42 4.46 16.25 7.50
N ASN A 43 5.64 15.75 7.88
CA ASN A 43 6.18 15.80 9.25
C ASN A 43 5.19 15.26 10.31
N ALA A 44 4.43 14.23 9.95
CA ALA A 44 3.29 13.72 10.71
C ALA A 44 3.43 12.25 11.14
N LEU A 45 4.64 11.65 11.07
CA LEU A 45 4.88 10.25 11.44
C LEU A 45 4.35 9.87 12.84
N ALA A 46 4.29 10.81 13.78
CA ALA A 46 3.69 10.61 15.10
C ALA A 46 2.19 10.21 15.05
N HIS A 47 1.50 10.42 13.93
CA HIS A 47 0.10 10.04 13.72
C HIS A 47 -0.07 8.79 12.85
N PHE A 48 1.01 8.22 12.33
CA PHE A 48 0.97 7.11 11.37
C PHE A 48 0.36 5.84 11.98
N GLU A 49 0.81 5.44 13.18
CA GLU A 49 0.26 4.26 13.87
C GLU A 49 -1.25 4.40 14.14
N ALA A 50 -1.68 5.59 14.58
CA ALA A 50 -3.09 5.83 14.84
C ALA A 50 -3.93 5.63 13.57
N PHE A 51 -3.47 6.17 12.43
CA PHE A 51 -4.14 6.03 11.14
C PHE A 51 -4.19 4.57 10.65
N CYS A 52 -3.08 3.84 10.77
CA CYS A 52 -2.95 2.47 10.26
C CYS A 52 -3.60 1.41 11.17
N SER A 53 -3.58 1.62 12.48
CA SER A 53 -3.74 0.50 13.44
C SER A 53 -4.71 0.77 14.58
N LEU A 54 -5.03 2.03 14.92
CA LEU A 54 -5.85 2.35 16.11
C LEU A 54 -7.23 2.88 15.73
N ASN A 55 -7.28 3.83 14.80
CA ASN A 55 -8.51 4.54 14.44
C ASN A 55 -9.56 3.60 13.82
N GLY A 56 -9.12 2.62 13.02
CA GLY A 56 -9.98 1.61 12.39
C GLY A 56 -10.64 0.69 13.42
N PRO A 57 -9.86 -0.06 14.24
CA PRO A 57 -10.42 -0.92 15.28
C PRO A 57 -11.35 -0.17 16.25
N GLN A 58 -10.97 1.05 16.67
CA GLN A 58 -11.84 1.89 17.50
C GLN A 58 -13.18 2.19 16.81
N PHE A 59 -13.16 2.51 15.51
CA PHE A 59 -14.38 2.81 14.76
C PHE A 59 -15.29 1.59 14.59
N TYR A 60 -14.71 0.41 14.35
CA TYR A 60 -15.44 -0.83 14.16
C TYR A 60 -15.79 -1.58 15.45
N GLY A 61 -15.32 -1.11 16.63
CA GLY A 61 -15.54 -1.78 17.90
C GLY A 61 -14.76 -3.10 18.04
N LEU A 62 -13.60 -3.19 17.38
CA LEU A 62 -12.72 -4.36 17.38
C LEU A 62 -11.47 -4.11 18.24
N PRO A 63 -10.85 -5.16 18.81
CA PRO A 63 -9.61 -5.00 19.57
C PRO A 63 -8.45 -4.56 18.67
N VAL A 64 -7.51 -3.81 19.25
CA VAL A 64 -6.24 -3.47 18.59
C VAL A 64 -5.35 -4.73 18.54
N ASN A 65 -4.59 -4.88 17.45
CA ASN A 65 -3.61 -5.95 17.32
C ASN A 65 -2.52 -5.87 18.40
N THR A 66 -2.05 -7.02 18.90
CA THR A 66 -0.96 -7.09 19.90
C THR A 66 0.43 -7.28 19.27
N GLY A 67 0.48 -7.71 18.01
CA GLY A 67 1.71 -7.81 17.24
C GLY A 67 2.14 -6.46 16.66
N TRP A 68 3.40 -6.40 16.22
CA TRP A 68 3.98 -5.22 15.59
C TRP A 68 4.63 -5.57 14.26
N VAL A 69 4.78 -4.56 13.41
CA VAL A 69 5.61 -4.59 12.20
C VAL A 69 6.56 -3.41 12.28
N GLU A 70 7.76 -3.56 11.73
CA GLU A 70 8.76 -2.50 11.64
C GLU A 70 8.91 -2.09 10.19
N LEU A 71 8.81 -0.78 9.93
CA LEU A 71 9.19 -0.21 8.64
C LEU A 71 10.61 0.32 8.75
N VAL A 72 11.42 0.02 7.75
CA VAL A 72 12.78 0.52 7.62
C VAL A 72 12.85 1.50 6.46
N ARG A 73 13.67 2.54 6.63
CA ARG A 73 13.98 3.49 5.56
C ARG A 73 15.06 2.90 4.66
N ASP A 74 14.67 1.84 3.94
CA ASP A 74 15.48 1.10 2.99
C ASP A 74 14.85 1.26 1.61
N GLU A 75 15.59 1.90 0.71
CA GLU A 75 15.13 2.17 -0.65
C GLU A 75 15.00 0.86 -1.43
N GLN A 76 13.79 0.55 -1.88
CA GLN A 76 13.50 -0.67 -2.62
C GLN A 76 12.80 -0.36 -3.92
N GLN A 77 13.20 -1.04 -4.98
CA GLN A 77 12.51 -0.93 -6.26
C GLN A 77 11.24 -1.79 -6.24
N VAL A 78 10.10 -1.20 -6.62
CA VAL A 78 8.85 -1.94 -6.81
C VAL A 78 8.95 -2.73 -8.11
N PRO A 79 8.57 -4.02 -8.12
CA PRO A 79 8.63 -4.82 -9.34
C PRO A 79 7.75 -4.21 -10.44
N GLU A 80 8.24 -4.23 -11.67
CA GLU A 80 7.51 -3.76 -12.86
C GLU A 80 6.19 -4.52 -13.07
N ASN A 81 6.22 -5.83 -12.81
CA ASN A 81 5.08 -6.72 -13.02
C ASN A 81 5.07 -7.82 -11.95
N ILE A 82 3.88 -8.28 -11.60
CA ILE A 82 3.66 -9.48 -10.79
C ILE A 82 2.95 -10.51 -11.69
N ALA A 83 3.57 -11.69 -11.85
CA ALA A 83 3.08 -12.70 -12.79
C ALA A 83 1.73 -13.30 -12.37
N LEU A 84 0.85 -13.50 -13.35
CA LEU A 84 -0.31 -14.38 -13.28
C LEU A 84 -0.08 -15.57 -14.24
N ALA A 85 -0.96 -16.57 -14.22
CA ALA A 85 -0.81 -17.75 -15.09
C ALA A 85 -0.79 -17.37 -16.59
N ASP A 86 -1.66 -16.46 -17.02
CA ASP A 86 -1.86 -16.10 -18.43
C ASP A 86 -1.68 -14.59 -18.73
N ASP A 87 -1.31 -13.78 -17.72
CA ASP A 87 -1.08 -12.33 -17.85
C ASP A 87 -0.19 -11.83 -16.70
N SER A 88 -0.27 -10.55 -16.36
CA SER A 88 0.47 -9.89 -15.29
C SER A 88 -0.41 -8.85 -14.58
N LEU A 89 -0.03 -8.50 -13.35
CA LEU A 89 -0.49 -7.31 -12.67
C LEU A 89 0.62 -6.25 -12.72
N VAL A 90 0.24 -5.00 -12.97
CA VAL A 90 1.14 -3.85 -12.81
C VAL A 90 0.84 -3.24 -11.44
N PRO A 91 1.73 -3.35 -10.44
CA PRO A 91 1.50 -2.76 -9.13
C PRO A 91 1.57 -1.23 -9.17
N PHE A 92 0.95 -0.58 -8.20
CA PHE A 92 1.12 0.84 -7.97
C PHE A 92 2.60 1.14 -7.67
N LEU A 93 3.13 2.16 -8.35
CA LEU A 93 4.56 2.53 -8.35
C LEU A 93 5.48 1.49 -9.01
N ALA A 94 4.98 0.66 -9.93
CA ALA A 94 5.81 -0.24 -10.73
C ALA A 94 7.07 0.46 -11.32
N GLY A 95 8.24 -0.14 -11.11
CA GLY A 95 9.53 0.37 -11.58
C GLY A 95 10.17 1.46 -10.71
N GLU A 96 9.36 2.14 -9.88
CA GLU A 96 9.82 3.24 -9.02
C GLU A 96 10.54 2.72 -7.76
N THR A 97 11.38 3.59 -7.20
CA THR A 97 12.03 3.36 -5.90
C THR A 97 11.16 3.92 -4.78
N VAL A 98 10.76 3.08 -3.81
CA VAL A 98 10.06 3.49 -2.60
C VAL A 98 11.02 3.61 -1.42
N ARG A 99 10.80 4.61 -0.57
CA ARG A 99 11.71 4.97 0.54
C ARG A 99 11.55 4.13 1.80
N TRP A 100 10.35 3.59 2.01
CA TRP A 100 9.98 2.82 3.18
C TRP A 100 9.52 1.44 2.77
N SER A 101 10.02 0.42 3.46
CA SER A 101 9.65 -0.98 3.24
C SER A 101 9.43 -1.68 4.58
N VAL A 102 8.59 -2.72 4.58
CA VAL A 102 8.39 -3.56 5.75
C VAL A 102 9.61 -4.45 5.92
N LYS A 103 10.18 -4.47 7.12
CA LYS A 103 11.30 -5.35 7.47
C LYS A 103 10.88 -6.80 7.34
N LYS A 104 11.58 -7.55 6.48
CA LYS A 104 11.35 -8.98 6.22
C LYS A 104 11.99 -9.85 7.28
#